data_AF-A0A665WBH8-F1
#
_entry.id   AF-A0A665WBH8-F1
#
_cell.length_a   1.000
_cell.length_b   1.000
_cell.length_c   1.000
_cell.angle_alpha   90.00
_cell.angle_beta   90.00
_cell.angle_gamma   90.00
#
_symmetry.space_group_name_H-M   'P 1'
#
loop_
_entity.id
_entity.type
_entity.pdbx_description
1 polymer ?
#
loop_
_entity_poly.entity_id
_entity_poly.type
_entity_poly.pdbx_seq_one_letter_code
_entity_poly.pdbx_strand_id
1 'polypeptide(L)'
;EWLSSGSERSGHIAVVDRNVMYVWGGYKNAQTHGFLDLYLPRTEIWTYNMESGVWTKHVAGGNLHTSMSGSCGVCVDGVLYLFGGHHARGNTNRIYRLPLRAPSLVWEEMTDLKGLPPSSKDKLGCWVQKNRLIFFGGYGYAAQGPHKGMFEYDESSSPVWDNPGRGWNNHIHILDLETYTWSQPITTGNTPSPRAAHACATVGNRGYVFGGRYKYLYHPVLAYLSDIQMLPSDSSCRSVPQQCPVGRSWHSFTPVSSDLIFLFGGFTTDRETLSDAWLYSVSKNEWKPFKHSYTQSPRLWHTACSGPDGEVFVFGGCANNLLSHHRAVSYT
;
A
#
# COMPACT_ATOMS: atom_id res chain seq x y z
N GLU A 1 -14.12 -2.63 12.70
CA GLU A 1 -14.29 -1.53 13.69
C GLU A 1 -13.34 -0.36 13.39
N TRP A 2 -13.60 0.84 13.94
CA TRP A 2 -12.63 1.95 13.93
C TRP A 2 -11.82 1.95 15.22
N LEU A 3 -10.51 2.09 15.08
CA LEU A 3 -9.60 1.98 16.21
C LEU A 3 -9.09 3.36 16.62
N SER A 4 -9.35 3.75 17.88
CA SER A 4 -9.15 5.13 18.35
C SER A 4 -7.95 5.35 19.29
N SER A 5 -7.07 4.37 19.51
CA SER A 5 -5.84 4.59 20.28
C SER A 5 -4.57 4.20 19.54
N GLY A 6 -4.08 5.14 18.75
CA GLY A 6 -2.76 5.20 18.15
C GLY A 6 -2.67 6.58 17.50
N SER A 7 -1.54 7.26 17.58
CA SER A 7 -1.43 8.63 17.04
C SER A 7 -1.94 8.67 15.59
N GLU A 8 -2.75 9.67 15.28
CA GLU A 8 -3.32 9.91 13.94
C GLU A 8 -2.22 9.83 12.87
N ARG A 9 -2.51 9.11 11.78
CA ARG A 9 -1.50 8.83 10.75
C ARG A 9 -2.11 8.45 9.40
N SER A 10 -1.46 8.88 8.33
CA SER A 10 -1.69 8.43 6.96
C SER A 10 -0.43 7.79 6.39
N GLY A 11 -0.61 6.83 5.47
CA GLY A 11 0.51 6.17 4.79
C GLY A 11 1.42 5.35 5.68
N HIS A 12 0.88 4.87 6.80
CA HIS A 12 1.46 3.83 7.61
C HIS A 12 1.23 2.46 6.96
N ILE A 13 1.89 1.43 7.50
CA ILE A 13 1.58 0.03 7.19
C ILE A 13 0.82 -0.59 8.35
N ALA A 14 -0.02 -1.57 8.04
CA ALA A 14 -0.61 -2.46 9.01
C ALA A 14 -0.58 -3.89 8.47
N VAL A 15 -0.16 -4.83 9.31
CA VAL A 15 -0.16 -6.27 9.01
C VAL A 15 -0.72 -7.05 10.18
N VAL A 16 -1.17 -8.28 9.95
CA VAL A 16 -1.70 -9.14 11.00
C VAL A 16 -0.82 -10.37 11.15
N ASP A 17 -0.55 -10.76 12.39
CA ASP A 17 -0.12 -12.11 12.74
C ASP A 17 -1.04 -12.63 13.85
N ARG A 18 -1.70 -13.77 13.60
CA ARG A 18 -2.73 -14.32 14.47
C ARG A 18 -3.83 -13.28 14.74
N ASN A 19 -4.09 -12.95 16.01
CA ASN A 19 -5.14 -12.01 16.42
C ASN A 19 -4.60 -10.59 16.72
N VAL A 20 -3.36 -10.29 16.29
CA VAL A 20 -2.72 -9.01 16.57
C VAL A 20 -2.41 -8.28 15.26
N MET A 21 -2.94 -7.06 15.14
CA MET A 21 -2.59 -6.13 14.08
C MET A 21 -1.39 -5.28 14.52
N TYR A 22 -0.34 -5.25 13.72
CA TYR A 22 0.89 -4.47 13.92
C TYR A 22 0.87 -3.27 12.99
N VAL A 23 1.10 -2.09 13.53
CA VAL A 23 1.03 -0.81 12.84
C VAL A 23 2.35 -0.05 13.01
N TRP A 24 2.90 0.42 11.88
CA TRP A 24 4.18 1.13 11.87
C TRP A 24 4.19 2.31 10.89
N GLY A 25 4.93 3.36 11.27
CA GLY A 25 5.24 4.49 10.41
C GLY A 25 4.03 5.36 10.07
N GLY A 26 4.08 5.95 8.88
CA GLY A 26 3.15 6.98 8.43
C GLY A 26 3.60 8.38 8.85
N TYR A 27 2.78 9.35 8.48
CA TYR A 27 3.00 10.75 8.81
C TYR A 27 1.72 11.39 9.36
N LYS A 28 1.89 12.48 10.13
CA LYS A 28 0.79 13.29 10.69
C LYS A 28 0.71 14.62 9.97
N ASN A 29 -0.51 15.13 9.75
CA ASN A 29 -0.71 16.50 9.30
C ASN A 29 -0.58 17.44 10.52
N ALA A 30 0.64 17.84 10.87
CA ALA A 30 0.84 18.85 11.91
C ALA A 30 0.63 20.26 11.31
N GLN A 31 -0.37 21.00 11.78
CA GLN A 31 -0.56 22.41 11.40
C GLN A 31 0.49 23.36 12.03
N THR A 32 1.42 22.89 12.89
CA THR A 32 2.16 23.83 13.76
C THR A 32 3.62 23.52 14.10
N HIS A 33 4.27 22.45 13.61
CA HIS A 33 5.67 22.20 14.00
C HIS A 33 6.55 21.82 12.80
N GLY A 34 7.83 22.22 12.87
CA GLY A 34 8.77 22.26 11.74
C GLY A 34 8.93 20.94 10.97
N PHE A 35 9.56 21.02 9.80
CA PHE A 35 9.73 19.96 8.80
C PHE A 35 10.22 18.60 9.33
N LEU A 36 10.84 18.56 10.52
CA LEU A 36 11.39 17.37 11.17
C LEU A 36 10.34 16.48 11.86
N ASP A 37 9.16 17.00 12.21
CA ASP A 37 8.12 16.28 12.96
C ASP A 37 7.00 15.68 12.08
N LEU A 38 7.22 15.57 10.77
CA LEU A 38 6.20 15.10 9.83
C LEU A 38 5.91 13.59 10.01
N TYR A 39 6.95 12.77 10.13
CA TYR A 39 6.82 11.31 10.21
C TYR A 39 6.72 10.81 11.65
N LEU A 40 6.00 9.71 11.85
CA LEU A 40 5.90 9.09 13.17
C LEU A 40 7.20 8.40 13.58
N PRO A 41 7.49 8.24 14.89
CA PRO A 41 8.76 7.70 15.36
C PRO A 41 9.05 6.30 14.80
N ARG A 42 10.23 6.14 14.18
CA ARG A 42 10.64 4.90 13.51
C ARG A 42 10.74 3.68 14.44
N THR A 43 10.96 3.92 15.72
CA THR A 43 11.09 2.89 16.75
C THR A 43 9.76 2.46 17.35
N GLU A 44 8.64 3.13 17.03
CA GLU A 44 7.33 2.78 17.61
C GLU A 44 6.60 1.75 16.75
N ILE A 45 6.32 0.59 17.33
CA ILE A 45 5.39 -0.41 16.78
C ILE A 45 4.14 -0.40 17.66
N TRP A 46 2.99 -0.13 17.06
CA TRP A 46 1.71 -0.20 17.74
C TRP A 46 1.06 -1.54 17.45
N THR A 47 0.63 -2.26 18.48
CA THR A 47 -0.15 -3.49 18.32
C THR A 47 -1.59 -3.26 18.76
N TYR A 48 -2.54 -3.76 17.99
CA TYR A 48 -3.94 -3.84 18.37
C TYR A 48 -4.34 -5.30 18.49
N ASN A 49 -4.79 -5.71 19.66
CA ASN A 49 -5.40 -7.02 19.85
C ASN A 49 -6.85 -6.97 19.32
N MET A 50 -7.13 -7.75 18.28
CA MET A 50 -8.41 -7.72 17.57
C MET A 50 -9.55 -8.39 18.36
N GLU A 51 -9.24 -9.19 19.39
CA GLU A 51 -10.26 -9.79 20.26
C GLU A 51 -10.58 -8.90 21.46
N SER A 52 -9.56 -8.33 22.11
CA SER A 52 -9.76 -7.52 23.32
C SER A 52 -9.98 -6.03 23.06
N GLY A 53 -9.71 -5.58 21.84
CA GLY A 53 -9.78 -4.16 21.48
C GLY A 53 -8.69 -3.29 22.09
N VAL A 54 -7.62 -3.89 22.61
CA VAL A 54 -6.58 -3.18 23.35
C VAL A 54 -5.40 -2.82 22.44
N TRP A 55 -5.00 -1.55 22.51
CA TRP A 55 -3.77 -1.07 21.91
C TRP A 55 -2.60 -1.09 22.88
N THR A 56 -1.44 -1.52 22.39
CA THR A 56 -0.18 -1.51 23.13
C THR A 56 0.90 -0.90 22.25
N LYS A 57 1.68 0.01 22.81
CA LYS A 57 2.85 0.57 22.16
C LYS A 57 4.10 -0.21 22.57
N HIS A 58 4.88 -0.62 21.58
CA HIS A 58 6.18 -1.26 21.75
C HIS A 58 7.27 -0.36 21.19
N VAL A 59 8.45 -0.45 21.81
CA VAL A 59 9.66 0.19 21.30
C VAL A 59 10.49 -0.89 20.62
N ALA A 60 10.57 -0.82 19.30
CA ALA A 60 11.41 -1.70 18.50
C ALA A 60 12.85 -1.19 18.46
N GLY A 61 13.79 -2.12 18.63
CA GLY A 61 15.21 -1.87 18.42
C GLY A 61 15.64 -2.16 16.98
N GLY A 62 16.96 -2.29 16.79
CA GLY A 62 17.55 -2.72 15.52
C GLY A 62 17.93 -1.59 14.58
N ASN A 63 18.18 -1.95 13.32
CA ASN A 63 18.85 -1.12 12.32
C ASN A 63 17.89 -0.52 11.28
N LEU A 64 16.66 -0.18 11.68
CA LEU A 64 15.77 0.61 10.84
C LEU A 64 16.15 2.10 10.93
N HIS A 65 16.59 2.66 9.80
CA HIS A 65 17.28 3.97 9.80
C HIS A 65 16.35 5.18 9.70
N THR A 66 15.12 5.04 9.19
CA THR A 66 14.30 6.22 8.89
C THR A 66 12.82 5.98 9.14
N SER A 67 12.13 7.01 9.63
CA SER A 67 10.67 7.05 9.60
C SER A 67 10.20 7.25 8.16
N MET A 68 9.17 6.50 7.76
CA MET A 68 8.69 6.49 6.37
C MET A 68 7.16 6.55 6.30
N SER A 69 6.69 7.06 5.16
CA SER A 69 5.31 6.87 4.69
C SER A 69 5.31 6.09 3.37
N GLY A 70 4.18 5.45 3.04
CA GLY A 70 3.98 4.78 1.76
C GLY A 70 4.86 3.55 1.55
N SER A 71 5.52 3.03 2.60
CA SER A 71 6.18 1.73 2.56
C SER A 71 5.18 0.61 2.27
N CYS A 72 5.66 -0.51 1.75
CA CYS A 72 4.86 -1.71 1.54
C CYS A 72 5.18 -2.73 2.63
N GLY A 73 4.21 -3.04 3.49
CA GLY A 73 4.35 -4.01 4.58
C GLY A 73 3.53 -5.27 4.33
N VAL A 74 4.12 -6.44 4.53
CA VAL A 74 3.44 -7.75 4.45
C VAL A 74 3.92 -8.67 5.57
N CYS A 75 3.02 -9.50 6.11
CA CYS A 75 3.38 -10.52 7.10
C CYS A 75 3.43 -11.90 6.44
N VAL A 76 4.54 -12.62 6.61
CA VAL A 76 4.70 -14.01 6.18
C VAL A 76 5.23 -14.80 7.37
N ASP A 77 4.46 -15.80 7.80
CA ASP A 77 4.76 -16.68 8.94
C ASP A 77 5.30 -15.95 10.20
N GLY A 78 4.58 -14.91 10.63
CA GLY A 78 4.95 -14.16 11.83
C GLY A 78 6.18 -13.27 11.67
N VAL A 79 6.61 -13.01 10.45
CA VAL A 79 7.65 -12.02 10.11
C VAL A 79 7.04 -10.92 9.25
N LEU A 80 7.12 -9.68 9.72
CA LEU A 80 6.79 -8.51 8.93
C LEU A 80 7.96 -8.19 8.00
N TYR A 81 7.71 -8.10 6.71
CA TYR A 81 8.63 -7.57 5.71
C TYR A 81 8.17 -6.18 5.28
N LEU A 82 9.11 -5.23 5.25
CA LEU A 82 8.87 -3.82 4.93
C LEU A 82 9.77 -3.41 3.77
N PHE A 83 9.20 -3.12 2.61
CA PHE A 83 9.93 -2.67 1.43
C PHE A 83 9.61 -1.22 1.07
N GLY A 84 10.66 -0.46 0.76
CA GLY A 84 10.57 0.89 0.21
C GLY A 84 9.89 1.89 1.14
N GLY A 85 9.34 2.94 0.54
CA GLY A 85 8.74 4.06 1.26
C GLY A 85 9.40 5.39 0.95
N HIS A 86 8.93 6.42 1.63
CA HIS A 86 9.40 7.79 1.49
C HIS A 86 9.73 8.36 2.87
N HIS A 87 10.99 8.75 3.05
CA HIS A 87 11.50 9.42 4.25
C HIS A 87 11.91 10.86 3.93
N ALA A 88 12.47 11.58 4.91
CA ALA A 88 12.89 12.98 4.78
C ALA A 88 13.91 13.28 3.66
N ARG A 89 14.52 12.25 3.07
CA ARG A 89 15.52 12.35 1.98
C ARG A 89 15.03 11.74 0.66
N GLY A 90 13.73 11.43 0.55
CA GLY A 90 13.13 10.86 -0.65
C GLY A 90 12.78 9.38 -0.53
N ASN A 91 12.63 8.74 -1.68
CA ASN A 91 12.26 7.33 -1.76
C ASN A 91 13.45 6.38 -1.50
N THR A 92 13.16 5.18 -1.00
CA THR A 92 14.14 4.11 -0.80
C THR A 92 13.69 2.80 -1.46
N ASN A 93 14.62 1.89 -1.73
CA ASN A 93 14.37 0.50 -2.14
C ASN A 93 14.90 -0.51 -1.12
N ARG A 94 15.25 -0.07 0.09
CA ARG A 94 15.67 -0.95 1.17
C ARG A 94 14.53 -1.85 1.61
N ILE A 95 14.88 -3.03 2.10
CA ILE A 95 13.96 -3.97 2.72
C ILE A 95 14.41 -4.32 4.13
N TYR A 96 13.44 -4.36 5.02
CA TYR A 96 13.63 -4.73 6.42
C TYR A 96 12.72 -5.90 6.77
N ARG A 97 13.09 -6.69 7.77
CA ARG A 97 12.22 -7.67 8.39
C ARG A 97 12.14 -7.47 9.90
N LEU A 98 11.01 -7.87 10.49
CA LEU A 98 10.74 -7.79 11.92
C LEU A 98 10.05 -9.08 12.37
N PRO A 99 10.73 -9.97 13.10
CA PRO A 99 10.11 -11.14 13.70
C PRO A 99 9.07 -10.71 14.76
N LEU A 100 7.78 -10.94 14.46
CA LEU A 100 6.66 -10.47 15.28
C LEU A 100 6.40 -11.36 16.50
N ARG A 101 6.80 -12.63 16.41
CA ARG A 101 6.62 -13.64 17.48
C ARG A 101 7.82 -13.74 18.43
N ALA A 102 8.86 -12.92 18.21
CA ALA A 102 10.03 -12.90 19.08
C ALA A 102 9.72 -12.22 20.43
N PRO A 103 10.49 -12.50 21.50
CA PRO A 103 10.29 -11.85 22.81
C PRO A 103 10.48 -10.34 22.79
N SER A 104 11.21 -9.83 21.80
CA SER A 104 11.41 -8.40 21.59
C SER A 104 11.38 -8.09 20.09
N LEU A 105 10.86 -6.91 19.75
CA LEU A 105 10.75 -6.44 18.37
C LEU A 105 12.07 -5.78 17.96
N VAL A 106 12.81 -6.42 17.06
CA VAL A 106 14.09 -5.91 16.56
C VAL A 106 14.07 -5.91 15.04
N TRP A 107 14.18 -4.71 14.45
CA TRP A 107 14.28 -4.58 13.00
C TRP A 107 15.62 -5.09 12.50
N GLU A 108 15.57 -5.79 11.36
CA GLU A 108 16.73 -6.27 10.62
C GLU A 108 16.67 -5.76 9.19
N GLU A 109 17.62 -4.91 8.78
CA GLU A 109 17.86 -4.61 7.37
C GLU A 109 18.33 -5.89 6.66
N MET A 110 17.63 -6.29 5.59
CA MET A 110 18.03 -7.45 4.80
C MET A 110 19.15 -7.03 3.83
N THR A 111 20.39 -7.35 4.20
CA THR A 111 21.58 -7.12 3.37
C THR A 111 21.90 -8.32 2.50
N ASP A 112 22.87 -8.17 1.58
CA ASP A 112 23.44 -9.27 0.79
C ASP A 112 22.44 -10.02 -0.11
N LEU A 113 21.34 -9.34 -0.47
CA LEU A 113 20.38 -9.83 -1.44
C LEU A 113 21.02 -9.87 -2.83
N LYS A 114 20.79 -10.98 -3.54
CA LYS A 114 21.28 -11.17 -4.91
C LYS A 114 20.30 -10.59 -5.93
N GLY A 115 20.76 -10.39 -7.15
CA GLY A 115 19.92 -9.93 -8.26
C GLY A 115 19.68 -8.41 -8.25
N LEU A 116 18.88 -7.94 -9.22
CA LEU A 116 18.59 -6.52 -9.42
C LEU A 116 17.38 -6.11 -8.56
N PRO A 117 17.56 -5.27 -7.52
CA PRO A 117 16.44 -4.82 -6.69
C PRO A 117 15.57 -3.81 -7.46
N PRO A 118 14.30 -3.60 -7.03
CA PRO A 118 13.47 -2.57 -7.63
C PRO A 118 14.07 -1.16 -7.44
N SER A 119 13.63 -0.21 -8.26
CA SER A 119 13.93 1.21 -8.03
C SER A 119 13.39 1.71 -6.69
N SER A 120 13.99 2.78 -6.17
CA SER A 120 13.55 3.43 -4.93
C SER A 120 12.18 4.06 -5.10
N LYS A 121 11.18 3.56 -4.35
CA LYS A 121 9.76 3.90 -4.56
C LYS A 121 8.89 3.68 -3.32
N ASP A 122 7.71 4.29 -3.33
CA ASP A 122 6.65 4.15 -2.34
C ASP A 122 5.29 3.92 -3.01
N LYS A 123 4.22 3.78 -2.21
CA LYS A 123 2.82 3.64 -2.66
C LYS A 123 2.65 2.51 -3.69
N LEU A 124 3.32 1.39 -3.46
CA LEU A 124 3.25 0.18 -4.26
C LEU A 124 2.42 -0.90 -3.55
N GLY A 125 2.12 -1.99 -4.24
CA GLY A 125 1.50 -3.18 -3.66
C GLY A 125 2.43 -4.40 -3.65
N CYS A 126 2.08 -5.40 -2.84
CA CYS A 126 2.76 -6.68 -2.78
C CYS A 126 1.73 -7.82 -2.74
N TRP A 127 1.98 -8.86 -3.51
CA TRP A 127 1.31 -10.16 -3.37
C TRP A 127 2.25 -11.12 -2.64
N VAL A 128 1.69 -12.00 -1.80
CA VAL A 128 2.44 -13.07 -1.16
C VAL A 128 2.04 -14.38 -1.81
N GLN A 129 3.00 -15.12 -2.34
CA GLN A 129 2.77 -16.46 -2.90
C GLN A 129 3.82 -17.43 -2.38
N LYS A 130 3.44 -18.28 -1.42
CA LYS A 130 4.38 -19.14 -0.68
C LYS A 130 5.51 -18.28 -0.07
N ASN A 131 6.76 -18.60 -0.36
CA ASN A 131 7.95 -17.89 0.13
C ASN A 131 8.40 -16.75 -0.80
N ARG A 132 7.50 -16.23 -1.63
CA ARG A 132 7.81 -15.16 -2.59
C ARG A 132 7.00 -13.91 -2.30
N LEU A 133 7.71 -12.78 -2.20
CA LEU A 133 7.12 -11.45 -2.13
C LEU A 133 7.14 -10.85 -3.53
N ILE A 134 5.97 -10.56 -4.10
CA ILE A 134 5.82 -10.10 -5.48
C ILE A 134 5.33 -8.65 -5.46
N PHE A 135 6.25 -7.71 -5.67
CA PHE A 135 5.99 -6.28 -5.66
C PHE A 135 5.56 -5.77 -7.03
N PHE A 136 4.57 -4.88 -7.05
CA PHE A 136 4.05 -4.28 -8.28
C PHE A 136 3.93 -2.76 -8.20
N GLY A 137 4.40 -2.09 -9.25
CA GLY A 137 4.23 -0.65 -9.47
C GLY A 137 4.90 0.24 -8.42
N GLY A 138 4.30 1.39 -8.14
CA GLY A 138 4.78 2.39 -7.18
C GLY A 138 5.19 3.71 -7.83
N TYR A 139 5.52 4.69 -6.99
CA TYR A 139 5.99 6.02 -7.37
C TYR A 139 7.37 6.29 -6.80
N GLY A 140 8.30 6.77 -7.60
CA GLY A 140 9.67 6.96 -7.16
C GLY A 140 10.62 7.38 -8.26
N TYR A 141 11.91 7.18 -8.03
CA TYR A 141 12.94 7.52 -9.00
C TYR A 141 12.98 6.50 -10.15
N ALA A 142 13.48 6.95 -11.30
CA ALA A 142 13.78 6.08 -12.42
C ALA A 142 14.76 4.98 -11.98
N ALA A 143 14.57 3.78 -12.53
CA ALA A 143 15.34 2.63 -12.14
C ALA A 143 16.76 2.70 -12.71
N GLN A 144 17.76 2.35 -11.89
CA GLN A 144 19.15 2.26 -12.33
C GLN A 144 19.41 0.84 -12.83
N GLY A 145 19.54 0.66 -14.15
CA GLY A 145 19.79 -0.64 -14.77
C GLY A 145 18.60 -1.21 -15.56
N PRO A 146 18.76 -2.41 -16.16
CA PRO A 146 17.87 -2.94 -17.21
C PRO A 146 16.59 -3.56 -16.65
N HIS A 147 15.72 -2.72 -16.10
CA HIS A 147 14.44 -3.14 -15.55
C HIS A 147 13.43 -3.43 -16.66
N LYS A 148 12.70 -4.54 -16.55
CA LYS A 148 11.57 -4.88 -17.40
C LYS A 148 10.31 -4.12 -16.97
N GLY A 149 9.57 -3.61 -17.95
CA GLY A 149 8.36 -2.82 -17.77
C GLY A 149 8.57 -1.36 -18.20
N MET A 150 7.60 -0.52 -17.88
CA MET A 150 7.57 0.89 -18.22
C MET A 150 7.72 1.76 -16.97
N PHE A 151 8.45 2.85 -17.12
CA PHE A 151 8.53 3.96 -16.18
C PHE A 151 8.08 5.23 -16.90
N GLU A 152 7.20 6.00 -16.26
CA GLU A 152 6.64 7.24 -16.80
C GLU A 152 6.88 8.36 -15.79
N TYR A 153 7.60 9.41 -16.21
CA TYR A 153 7.83 10.59 -15.37
C TYR A 153 6.52 11.33 -15.06
N ASP A 154 6.46 11.86 -13.85
CA ASP A 154 5.48 12.85 -13.45
C ASP A 154 6.05 14.24 -13.74
N GLU A 155 5.58 14.88 -14.80
CA GLU A 155 6.04 16.21 -15.23
C GLU A 155 5.92 17.26 -14.11
N SER A 156 4.99 17.08 -13.17
CA SER A 156 4.82 17.98 -12.02
C SER A 156 5.90 17.82 -10.94
N SER A 157 6.72 16.76 -11.00
CA SER A 157 7.73 16.44 -9.99
C SER A 157 9.10 17.07 -10.22
N SER A 158 9.30 17.75 -11.36
CA SER A 158 10.58 18.32 -11.78
C SER A 158 10.58 19.86 -11.93
N PRO A 159 10.18 20.65 -10.91
CA PRO A 159 10.10 22.11 -11.04
C PRO A 159 11.46 22.84 -10.91
N VAL A 160 12.57 22.15 -10.64
CA VAL A 160 13.89 22.79 -10.42
C VAL A 160 15.00 21.97 -11.09
N TRP A 161 15.95 22.66 -11.72
CA TRP A 161 16.98 22.18 -12.64
C TRP A 161 17.91 21.05 -12.15
N ASP A 162 17.82 20.60 -10.89
CA ASP A 162 18.69 19.56 -10.29
C ASP A 162 17.94 18.40 -9.60
N ASN A 163 16.60 18.31 -9.70
CA ASN A 163 15.87 17.16 -9.17
C ASN A 163 15.71 16.09 -10.26
N PRO A 164 16.12 14.82 -10.06
CA PRO A 164 16.02 13.76 -11.09
C PRO A 164 14.59 13.40 -11.52
N GLY A 165 13.57 14.09 -11.00
CA GLY A 165 12.17 13.79 -11.22
C GLY A 165 11.76 12.46 -10.57
N ARG A 166 10.44 12.29 -10.40
CA ARG A 166 9.84 11.03 -9.98
C ARG A 166 8.74 10.64 -10.95
N GLY A 167 8.31 9.39 -10.88
CA GLY A 167 7.36 8.84 -11.82
C GLY A 167 6.73 7.55 -11.36
N TRP A 168 5.80 7.05 -12.15
CA TRP A 168 5.12 5.79 -11.94
C TRP A 168 5.83 4.68 -12.70
N ASN A 169 5.77 3.45 -12.17
CA ASN A 169 6.18 2.25 -12.93
C ASN A 169 5.10 1.17 -12.89
N ASN A 170 5.19 0.20 -13.80
CA ASN A 170 4.45 -1.07 -13.73
C ASN A 170 5.39 -2.28 -13.55
N HIS A 171 6.56 -2.05 -12.95
CA HIS A 171 7.54 -3.11 -12.76
C HIS A 171 7.01 -4.16 -11.78
N ILE A 172 7.23 -5.43 -12.12
CA ILE A 172 7.00 -6.57 -11.22
C ILE A 172 8.36 -7.09 -10.77
N HIS A 173 8.53 -7.25 -9.46
CA HIS A 173 9.73 -7.82 -8.85
C HIS A 173 9.35 -8.91 -7.86
N ILE A 174 10.11 -9.99 -7.88
CA ILE A 174 9.97 -11.10 -6.95
C ILE A 174 11.20 -11.09 -6.05
N LEU A 175 10.97 -11.02 -4.74
CA LEU A 175 11.97 -11.43 -3.75
C LEU A 175 11.63 -12.84 -3.31
N ASP A 176 12.51 -13.77 -3.64
CA ASP A 176 12.46 -15.15 -3.14
C ASP A 176 13.13 -15.22 -1.76
N LEU A 177 12.36 -15.59 -0.74
CA LEU A 177 12.82 -15.62 0.66
C LEU A 177 13.65 -16.86 1.02
N GLU A 178 13.70 -17.87 0.16
CA GLU A 178 14.57 -19.04 0.35
C GLU A 178 15.98 -18.75 -0.16
N THR A 179 16.07 -18.10 -1.33
CA THR A 179 17.33 -17.82 -2.01
C THR A 179 17.85 -16.40 -1.79
N TYR A 180 17.06 -15.53 -1.15
CA TYR A 180 17.35 -14.12 -0.93
C TYR A 180 17.73 -13.38 -2.23
N THR A 181 16.98 -13.69 -3.30
CA THR A 181 17.30 -13.21 -4.66
C THR A 181 16.14 -12.43 -5.25
N TRP A 182 16.46 -11.23 -5.75
CA TRP A 182 15.58 -10.42 -6.58
C TRP A 182 15.56 -10.93 -8.03
N SER A 183 14.37 -10.98 -8.62
CA SER A 183 14.20 -11.28 -10.04
C SER A 183 12.98 -10.55 -10.61
N GLN A 184 12.93 -10.44 -11.94
CA GLN A 184 11.74 -9.98 -12.65
C GLN A 184 11.18 -11.12 -13.50
N PRO A 185 9.90 -11.51 -13.30
CA PRO A 185 9.27 -12.54 -14.11
C PRO A 185 9.07 -12.05 -15.54
N ILE A 186 9.03 -12.97 -16.50
CA ILE A 186 8.61 -12.67 -17.88
C ILE A 186 7.10 -12.80 -17.93
N THR A 187 6.37 -11.69 -17.76
CA THR A 187 4.90 -11.71 -17.80
C THR A 187 4.34 -11.75 -19.21
N THR A 188 3.24 -12.48 -19.39
CA THR A 188 2.42 -12.46 -20.61
C THR A 188 1.09 -11.74 -20.35
N GLY A 189 0.41 -11.29 -21.42
CA GLY A 189 -0.84 -10.55 -21.33
C GLY A 189 -0.68 -9.04 -21.14
N ASN A 190 -1.78 -8.36 -20.86
CA ASN A 190 -1.83 -6.90 -20.77
C ASN A 190 -1.48 -6.44 -19.36
N THR A 191 -0.20 -6.13 -19.13
CA THR A 191 0.25 -5.56 -17.85
C THR A 191 -0.44 -4.22 -17.61
N PRO A 192 -0.97 -3.95 -16.41
CA PRO A 192 -1.60 -2.65 -16.14
C PRO A 192 -0.61 -1.50 -16.38
N SER A 193 -1.14 -0.33 -16.73
CA SER A 193 -0.34 0.89 -16.86
C SER A 193 0.48 1.18 -15.59
N PRO A 194 1.61 1.91 -15.71
CA PRO A 194 2.34 2.41 -14.55
C PRO A 194 1.40 3.05 -13.55
N ARG A 195 1.54 2.73 -12.26
CA ARG A 195 0.61 3.24 -11.24
C ARG A 195 1.19 3.19 -9.84
N ALA A 196 0.67 4.06 -8.98
CA ALA A 196 0.93 4.07 -7.56
C ALA A 196 -0.38 4.27 -6.78
N ALA A 197 -0.35 4.03 -5.47
CA ALA A 197 -1.52 4.11 -4.60
C ALA A 197 -2.70 3.25 -5.08
N HIS A 198 -2.39 2.16 -5.79
CA HIS A 198 -3.29 1.04 -6.02
C HIS A 198 -3.28 0.12 -4.80
N ALA A 199 -4.25 -0.79 -4.71
CA ALA A 199 -4.27 -1.81 -3.68
C ALA A 199 -4.12 -3.20 -4.30
N CYS A 200 -3.36 -4.07 -3.61
CA CYS A 200 -3.14 -5.46 -4.00
C CYS A 200 -3.80 -6.41 -2.99
N ALA A 201 -4.33 -7.52 -3.48
CA ALA A 201 -4.95 -8.57 -2.69
C ALA A 201 -4.53 -9.96 -3.23
N THR A 202 -4.23 -10.91 -2.37
CA THR A 202 -3.92 -12.29 -2.78
C THR A 202 -5.07 -13.21 -2.38
N VAL A 203 -5.65 -13.93 -3.35
CA VAL A 203 -6.66 -14.97 -3.10
C VAL A 203 -6.21 -16.25 -3.82
N GLY A 204 -5.96 -17.30 -3.04
CA GLY A 204 -5.36 -18.54 -3.55
C GLY A 204 -4.01 -18.27 -4.23
N ASN A 205 -3.88 -18.69 -5.49
CA ASN A 205 -2.67 -18.47 -6.31
C ASN A 205 -2.76 -17.22 -7.22
N ARG A 206 -3.74 -16.33 -6.99
CA ARG A 206 -3.97 -15.14 -7.82
C ARG A 206 -3.71 -13.86 -7.02
N GLY A 207 -2.91 -12.96 -7.59
CA GLY A 207 -2.66 -11.63 -7.08
C GLY A 207 -3.50 -10.58 -7.81
N TYR A 208 -4.49 -10.00 -7.16
CA TYR A 208 -5.36 -8.95 -7.71
C TYR A 208 -4.78 -7.57 -7.44
N VAL A 209 -4.98 -6.63 -8.37
CA VAL A 209 -4.71 -5.21 -8.21
C VAL A 209 -5.90 -4.40 -8.68
N PHE A 210 -6.34 -3.45 -7.84
CA PHE A 210 -7.40 -2.52 -8.17
C PHE A 210 -6.92 -1.07 -8.11
N GLY A 211 -7.45 -0.26 -9.03
CA GLY A 211 -7.33 1.19 -8.98
C GLY A 211 -5.91 1.72 -9.17
N GLY A 212 -5.63 2.81 -8.48
CA GLY A 212 -4.36 3.53 -8.48
C GLY A 212 -4.39 4.79 -9.35
N ARG A 213 -3.39 5.65 -9.12
CA ARG A 213 -3.16 6.87 -9.88
C ARG A 213 -2.11 6.64 -10.96
N TYR A 214 -2.38 7.16 -12.15
CA TYR A 214 -1.45 7.26 -13.27
C TYR A 214 -1.67 8.59 -14.00
N LYS A 215 -0.65 9.46 -14.05
CA LYS A 215 -0.79 10.85 -14.56
C LYS A 215 -1.94 11.58 -13.83
N TYR A 216 -2.85 12.17 -14.59
CA TYR A 216 -4.03 12.90 -14.11
C TYR A 216 -5.25 11.98 -13.88
N LEU A 217 -5.17 10.69 -14.22
CA LEU A 217 -6.30 9.76 -14.19
C LEU A 217 -6.20 8.78 -13.01
N TYR A 218 -7.33 8.52 -12.37
CA TYR A 218 -7.51 7.49 -11.35
C TYR A 218 -8.32 6.36 -12.00
N HIS A 219 -7.61 5.36 -12.51
CA HIS A 219 -8.22 4.35 -13.38
C HIS A 219 -8.99 3.30 -12.57
N PRO A 220 -10.26 2.96 -12.87
CA PRO A 220 -10.98 1.84 -12.28
C PRO A 220 -10.53 0.49 -12.87
N VAL A 221 -9.22 0.26 -12.99
CA VAL A 221 -8.70 -0.95 -13.62
C VAL A 221 -8.51 -2.02 -12.55
N LEU A 222 -9.32 -3.07 -12.61
CA LEU A 222 -9.10 -4.33 -11.90
C LEU A 222 -8.36 -5.30 -12.83
N ALA A 223 -7.17 -5.71 -12.42
CA ALA A 223 -6.39 -6.74 -13.10
C ALA A 223 -5.91 -7.77 -12.07
N TYR A 224 -5.56 -8.96 -12.52
CA TYR A 224 -4.94 -9.95 -11.65
C TYR A 224 -3.80 -10.69 -12.35
N LEU A 225 -2.81 -11.09 -11.55
CA LEU A 225 -1.70 -11.94 -11.89
C LEU A 225 -2.03 -13.38 -11.44
N SER A 226 -2.12 -14.31 -12.38
CA SER A 226 -2.17 -15.76 -12.10
C SER A 226 -0.91 -16.40 -12.64
N ASP A 227 -0.10 -16.98 -11.75
CA ASP A 227 1.27 -17.44 -12.02
C ASP A 227 2.17 -16.32 -12.55
N ILE A 228 2.13 -16.07 -13.86
CA ILE A 228 2.93 -15.07 -14.57
C ILE A 228 2.07 -14.34 -15.65
N GLN A 229 0.79 -14.64 -15.74
CA GLN A 229 -0.13 -14.05 -16.71
C GLN A 229 -0.92 -12.90 -16.07
N MET A 230 -0.81 -11.71 -16.67
CA MET A 230 -1.63 -10.56 -16.33
C MET A 230 -2.92 -10.59 -17.15
N LEU A 231 -4.04 -10.72 -16.46
CA LEU A 231 -5.36 -10.78 -17.07
C LEU A 231 -6.21 -9.59 -16.60
N PRO A 232 -6.82 -8.82 -17.52
CA PRO A 232 -7.88 -7.90 -17.15
C PRO A 232 -9.07 -8.72 -16.65
N SER A 233 -9.68 -8.32 -15.54
CA SER A 233 -10.85 -9.01 -14.99
C SER A 233 -12.12 -8.71 -15.79
N ASP A 234 -12.33 -7.48 -16.24
CA ASP A 234 -13.20 -7.12 -17.37
C ASP A 234 -13.07 -5.61 -17.65
N SER A 235 -13.13 -5.22 -18.93
CA SER A 235 -13.19 -3.81 -19.37
C SER A 235 -14.63 -3.25 -19.36
N SER A 236 -15.61 -4.08 -18.99
CA SER A 236 -17.05 -3.79 -19.00
C SER A 236 -17.52 -2.81 -17.91
N CYS A 237 -16.68 -2.50 -16.91
CA CYS A 237 -16.95 -1.51 -15.87
C CYS A 237 -17.17 -0.07 -16.40
N ARG A 238 -17.01 0.16 -17.71
CA ARG A 238 -17.12 1.48 -18.34
C ARG A 238 -18.55 1.91 -18.68
N SER A 239 -19.55 1.01 -18.70
CA SER A 239 -20.84 1.32 -19.36
C SER A 239 -22.07 1.44 -18.44
N VAL A 240 -22.01 1.11 -17.15
CA VAL A 240 -23.20 1.20 -16.26
C VAL A 240 -22.85 1.80 -14.88
N PRO A 241 -23.31 3.03 -14.57
CA PRO A 241 -23.25 3.58 -13.22
C PRO A 241 -23.91 2.62 -12.21
N GLN A 242 -23.30 2.42 -11.04
CA GLN A 242 -23.71 1.50 -9.95
C GLN A 242 -23.32 0.01 -10.06
N GLN A 243 -22.79 -0.48 -11.18
CA GLN A 243 -22.37 -1.89 -11.27
C GLN A 243 -20.94 -2.16 -10.76
N CYS A 244 -20.12 -1.12 -10.63
CA CYS A 244 -18.73 -1.25 -10.18
C CYS A 244 -18.28 -0.03 -9.35
N PRO A 245 -17.24 -0.19 -8.53
CA PRO A 245 -16.66 0.92 -7.78
C PRO A 245 -16.04 1.97 -8.72
N VAL A 246 -16.20 3.26 -8.38
CA VAL A 246 -15.54 4.36 -9.10
C VAL A 246 -14.00 4.23 -9.05
N GLY A 247 -13.33 4.74 -10.08
CA GLY A 247 -11.87 4.80 -10.17
C GLY A 247 -11.27 5.61 -9.02
N ARG A 248 -10.29 5.02 -8.33
CA ARG A 248 -9.79 5.54 -7.05
C ARG A 248 -8.34 5.14 -6.78
N SER A 249 -7.67 5.93 -5.96
CA SER A 249 -6.37 5.61 -5.35
C SER A 249 -6.45 5.65 -3.83
N TRP A 250 -5.40 5.23 -3.13
CA TRP A 250 -5.32 5.28 -1.66
C TRP A 250 -6.47 4.58 -0.92
N HIS A 251 -7.09 3.60 -1.58
CA HIS A 251 -8.11 2.72 -1.03
C HIS A 251 -7.46 1.45 -0.45
N SER A 252 -8.23 0.67 0.30
CA SER A 252 -7.83 -0.67 0.74
C SER A 252 -8.55 -1.75 -0.05
N PHE A 253 -7.88 -2.88 -0.31
CA PHE A 253 -8.44 -4.04 -1.01
C PHE A 253 -8.00 -5.31 -0.28
N THR A 254 -8.86 -5.84 0.58
CA THR A 254 -8.49 -6.80 1.62
C THR A 254 -9.21 -8.13 1.38
N PRO A 255 -8.50 -9.25 1.17
CA PRO A 255 -9.12 -10.57 1.15
C PRO A 255 -9.85 -10.85 2.47
N VAL A 256 -11.12 -11.27 2.40
CA VAL A 256 -11.92 -11.63 3.58
C VAL A 256 -12.37 -13.10 3.55
N SER A 257 -12.24 -13.76 2.40
CA SER A 257 -12.43 -15.21 2.26
C SER A 257 -11.65 -15.74 1.06
N SER A 258 -11.81 -17.03 0.75
CA SER A 258 -11.27 -17.64 -0.46
C SER A 258 -11.95 -17.17 -1.75
N ASP A 259 -13.06 -16.42 -1.67
CA ASP A 259 -13.80 -15.91 -2.82
C ASP A 259 -14.04 -14.40 -2.78
N LEU A 260 -13.91 -13.75 -1.63
CA LEU A 260 -14.32 -12.36 -1.46
C LEU A 260 -13.14 -11.45 -1.12
N ILE A 261 -13.10 -10.31 -1.80
CA ILE A 261 -12.18 -9.20 -1.50
C ILE A 261 -13.01 -7.96 -1.17
N PHE A 262 -12.74 -7.35 -0.03
CA PHE A 262 -13.40 -6.16 0.45
C PHE A 262 -12.64 -4.91 0.02
N LEU A 263 -13.32 -3.98 -0.67
CA LEU A 263 -12.82 -2.68 -1.08
C LEU A 263 -13.43 -1.60 -0.17
N PHE A 264 -12.62 -0.67 0.32
CA PHE A 264 -13.11 0.47 1.10
C PHE A 264 -12.35 1.77 0.85
N GLY A 265 -13.11 2.86 0.78
CA GLY A 265 -12.61 4.23 0.77
C GLY A 265 -11.78 4.56 -0.46
N GLY A 266 -10.83 5.50 -0.28
CA GLY A 266 -9.94 6.01 -1.31
C GLY A 266 -10.24 7.44 -1.75
N PHE A 267 -9.68 7.81 -2.89
CA PHE A 267 -9.70 9.16 -3.42
C PHE A 267 -9.89 9.15 -4.94
N THR A 268 -10.85 9.94 -5.43
CA THR A 268 -11.26 9.99 -6.85
C THR A 268 -10.46 10.99 -7.68
N THR A 269 -10.66 10.96 -9.00
CA THR A 269 -10.18 11.99 -9.93
C THR A 269 -10.67 13.38 -9.58
N ASP A 270 -11.93 13.47 -9.17
CA ASP A 270 -12.60 14.72 -8.81
C ASP A 270 -12.27 15.20 -7.39
N ARG A 271 -11.27 14.58 -6.76
CA ARG A 271 -10.72 14.92 -5.44
C ARG A 271 -11.69 14.72 -4.29
N GLU A 272 -12.58 13.74 -4.42
CA GLU A 272 -13.49 13.33 -3.37
C GLU A 272 -12.87 12.21 -2.53
N THR A 273 -13.02 12.31 -1.21
CA THR A 273 -12.64 11.22 -0.30
C THR A 273 -13.82 10.29 -0.13
N LEU A 274 -13.58 9.00 -0.31
CA LEU A 274 -14.62 8.00 -0.39
C LEU A 274 -14.85 7.32 0.97
N SER A 275 -16.11 6.97 1.21
CA SER A 275 -16.57 6.16 2.34
C SER A 275 -17.35 4.93 1.88
N ASP A 276 -17.48 4.69 0.57
CA ASP A 276 -18.19 3.53 0.04
C ASP A 276 -17.38 2.24 0.20
N ALA A 277 -18.11 1.14 0.33
CA ALA A 277 -17.57 -0.20 0.48
C ALA A 277 -18.14 -1.16 -0.57
N TRP A 278 -17.32 -2.09 -1.03
CA TRP A 278 -17.72 -3.09 -2.02
C TRP A 278 -17.13 -4.46 -1.70
N LEU A 279 -17.84 -5.51 -2.10
CA LEU A 279 -17.32 -6.87 -2.16
C LEU A 279 -17.10 -7.26 -3.62
N TYR A 280 -15.92 -7.79 -3.92
CA TYR A 280 -15.62 -8.42 -5.19
C TYR A 280 -15.63 -9.94 -5.01
N SER A 281 -16.50 -10.64 -5.76
CA SER A 281 -16.52 -12.10 -5.83
C SER A 281 -15.61 -12.58 -6.94
N VAL A 282 -14.58 -13.33 -6.57
CA VAL A 282 -13.55 -13.86 -7.46
C VAL A 282 -14.12 -14.90 -8.42
N SER A 283 -14.95 -15.82 -7.91
CA SER A 283 -15.57 -16.89 -8.69
C SER A 283 -16.58 -16.36 -9.71
N LYS A 284 -17.33 -15.32 -9.34
CA LYS A 284 -18.37 -14.72 -10.18
C LYS A 284 -17.86 -13.58 -11.06
N ASN A 285 -16.68 -13.04 -10.77
CA ASN A 285 -16.18 -11.81 -11.39
C ASN A 285 -17.18 -10.64 -11.25
N GLU A 286 -17.77 -10.51 -10.06
CA GLU A 286 -18.86 -9.56 -9.80
C GLU A 286 -18.53 -8.63 -8.62
N TRP A 287 -18.88 -7.36 -8.77
CA TRP A 287 -18.88 -6.39 -7.68
C TRP A 287 -20.26 -6.27 -7.05
N LYS A 288 -20.30 -6.13 -5.73
CA LYS A 288 -21.54 -5.86 -4.97
C LYS A 288 -21.29 -4.74 -3.97
N PRO A 289 -22.14 -3.70 -3.93
CA PRO A 289 -22.09 -2.70 -2.87
C PRO A 289 -22.24 -3.36 -1.49
N PHE A 290 -21.42 -2.94 -0.54
CA PHE A 290 -21.50 -3.40 0.84
C PHE A 290 -22.05 -2.29 1.73
N LYS A 291 -23.13 -2.57 2.47
CA LYS A 291 -23.74 -1.60 3.39
C LYS A 291 -23.03 -1.66 4.74
N HIS A 292 -22.70 -0.49 5.29
CA HIS A 292 -22.06 -0.35 6.60
C HIS A 292 -22.47 0.98 7.24
N SER A 293 -22.24 1.11 8.54
CA SER A 293 -22.67 2.27 9.34
C SER A 293 -21.74 3.49 9.24
N TYR A 294 -20.67 3.41 8.44
CA TYR A 294 -19.58 4.39 8.41
C TYR A 294 -19.57 5.29 7.17
N THR A 295 -20.73 5.52 6.56
CA THR A 295 -20.89 6.32 5.34
C THR A 295 -20.44 7.78 5.51
N GLN A 296 -20.46 8.30 6.74
CA GLN A 296 -19.99 9.66 7.07
C GLN A 296 -18.52 9.69 7.53
N SER A 297 -17.79 8.58 7.41
CA SER A 297 -16.38 8.47 7.80
C SER A 297 -15.53 8.10 6.59
N PRO A 298 -15.41 8.99 5.59
CA PRO A 298 -14.55 8.75 4.45
C PRO A 298 -13.10 8.63 4.90
N ARG A 299 -12.31 7.82 4.17
CA ARG A 299 -10.89 7.63 4.43
C ARG A 299 -10.11 7.46 3.14
N LEU A 300 -8.93 8.07 3.11
CA LEU A 300 -7.89 7.77 2.14
C LEU A 300 -6.56 7.53 2.84
N TRP A 301 -5.75 6.66 2.24
CA TRP A 301 -4.39 6.30 2.69
C TRP A 301 -4.38 5.71 4.12
N HIS A 302 -5.50 5.10 4.49
CA HIS A 302 -5.68 4.20 5.62
C HIS A 302 -5.10 2.82 5.29
N THR A 303 -5.07 1.95 6.28
CA THR A 303 -4.83 0.52 6.11
C THR A 303 -6.07 -0.28 6.48
N ALA A 304 -6.24 -1.46 5.87
CA ALA A 304 -7.28 -2.39 6.29
C ALA A 304 -6.73 -3.82 6.38
N CYS A 305 -7.05 -4.51 7.47
CA CYS A 305 -6.62 -5.87 7.74
C CYS A 305 -7.83 -6.79 7.96
N SER A 306 -7.76 -8.03 7.48
CA SER A 306 -8.74 -9.06 7.83
C SER A 306 -8.55 -9.46 9.28
N GLY A 307 -9.64 -9.53 10.03
CA GLY A 307 -9.68 -10.04 11.39
C GLY A 307 -10.41 -11.38 11.49
N PRO A 308 -10.70 -11.82 12.72
CA PRO A 308 -11.56 -12.98 12.99
C PRO A 308 -12.94 -12.84 12.33
N ASP A 309 -13.59 -13.98 12.07
CA ASP A 309 -14.99 -14.06 11.60
C ASP A 309 -15.33 -13.23 10.34
N GLY A 310 -14.33 -12.95 9.50
CA GLY A 310 -14.50 -12.19 8.26
C GLY A 310 -14.62 -10.68 8.46
N GLU A 311 -14.29 -10.18 9.65
CA GLU A 311 -14.26 -8.75 9.92
C GLU A 311 -13.11 -8.05 9.19
N VAL A 312 -13.30 -6.76 8.94
CA VAL A 312 -12.26 -5.88 8.41
C VAL A 312 -12.02 -4.73 9.38
N PHE A 313 -10.77 -4.61 9.83
CA PHE A 313 -10.30 -3.55 10.69
C PHE A 313 -9.69 -2.45 9.85
N VAL A 314 -10.25 -1.24 9.90
CA VAL A 314 -9.74 -0.08 9.17
C VAL A 314 -9.13 0.90 10.17
N PHE A 315 -7.87 1.29 9.92
CA PHE A 315 -7.14 2.19 10.81
C PHE A 315 -6.46 3.36 10.07
N GLY A 316 -6.43 4.50 10.75
CA GLY A 316 -5.82 5.74 10.29
C GLY A 316 -6.37 6.25 8.96
N GLY A 317 -5.49 6.83 8.15
CA GLY A 317 -5.86 7.56 6.95
C GLY A 317 -6.38 8.96 7.26
N CYS A 318 -6.76 9.68 6.22
CA CYS A 318 -7.32 11.02 6.32
C CYS A 318 -8.76 11.05 5.83
N ALA A 319 -9.62 11.80 6.51
CA ALA A 319 -11.00 12.00 6.11
C ALA A 319 -11.18 13.10 5.04
N ASN A 320 -10.21 14.01 4.93
CA ASN A 320 -10.25 15.14 4.02
C ASN A 320 -9.18 15.01 2.93
N ASN A 321 -9.32 15.80 1.87
CA ASN A 321 -8.35 15.84 0.78
C ASN A 321 -6.94 16.22 1.30
N LEU A 322 -6.02 15.26 1.36
CA LEU A 322 -4.63 15.47 1.81
C LEU A 322 -3.88 16.52 0.97
N LEU A 323 -4.33 16.79 -0.27
CA LEU A 323 -3.70 17.73 -1.19
C LEU A 323 -4.21 19.18 -1.01
N SER A 324 -5.29 19.42 -0.25
CA SER A 324 -5.85 20.77 -0.07
C SER A 324 -5.00 21.65 0.85
N HIS A 325 -4.21 21.06 1.75
CA HIS A 325 -3.35 21.79 2.68
C HIS A 325 -2.10 22.40 2.04
N HIS A 326 -1.81 22.12 0.76
CA HIS A 326 -0.71 22.77 0.02
C HIS A 326 -1.05 24.15 -0.57
N ARG A 327 -2.21 24.74 -0.25
CA ARG A 327 -2.63 26.07 -0.74
C ARG A 327 -2.73 27.17 0.33
N ALA A 328 -2.04 27.03 1.45
CA ALA A 328 -1.94 28.08 2.46
C ALA A 328 -0.49 28.35 2.90
N VAL A 329 0.42 28.52 1.94
CA VAL A 329 1.67 29.27 2.16
C VAL A 329 1.97 30.08 0.90
N SER A 330 1.10 31.04 0.64
CA SER A 330 1.45 32.25 -0.11
C SER A 330 1.27 33.39 0.88
N TYR A 331 2.35 33.72 1.59
CA TYR A 331 2.40 34.96 2.35
C TYR A 331 2.39 36.13 1.36
N THR A 332 1.65 37.16 1.76
CA THR A 332 1.63 38.56 1.31
C THR A 332 2.80 39.05 0.47
#